data_AF-A0AAW2YYU3-F1
#
_entry.id   AF-A0AAW2YYU3-F1
#
_cell.length_a   1.000
_cell.length_b   1.000
_cell.length_c   1.000
_cell.angle_alpha   90.00
_cell.angle_beta   90.00
_cell.angle_gamma   90.00
#
_symmetry.space_group_name_H-M   'P 1'
#
loop_
_entity.id
_entity.type
_entity.pdbx_description
1 polymer ?
#
loop_
_entity_poly.entity_id
_entity_poly.type
_entity_poly.pdbx_seq_one_letter_code
_entity_poly.pdbx_strand_id
1 'polypeptide(L)'
;MQNTRPQAASAKAKQIQPHTLGKDIQQTSQIRFELLDQETNKLIDLFGSLVEASKVRTMNDDDIGEKKRQKKKDRKGRGRDKKSEAIDLEDVTVDKKTENEKDALQIAVCSSEIVHSCETLLQLTAELKRQYLLFDFERLNSSREDKAKQYRRKANRTKENETFNATSVDNIF
;
A
#
# COMPACT_ATOMS: atom_id res chain seq x y z
N MET A 1 -8.15 54.13 -27.10
CA MET A 1 -8.45 52.88 -26.37
C MET A 1 -8.00 51.71 -27.23
N GLN A 2 -6.85 51.12 -26.93
CA GLN A 2 -6.28 49.99 -27.68
C GLN A 2 -6.77 48.69 -27.05
N ASN A 3 -7.37 47.83 -27.88
CA ASN A 3 -7.99 46.58 -27.48
C ASN A 3 -6.94 45.46 -27.62
N THR A 4 -6.22 45.14 -26.55
CA THR A 4 -5.22 44.05 -26.54
C THR A 4 -5.90 42.74 -26.14
N ARG A 5 -6.19 41.91 -27.14
CA ARG A 5 -6.69 40.54 -26.97
C ARG A 5 -5.54 39.66 -26.49
N PRO A 6 -5.64 38.92 -25.37
CA PRO A 6 -4.58 38.02 -24.94
C PRO A 6 -4.55 36.80 -25.87
N GLN A 7 -3.40 36.55 -26.50
CA GLN A 7 -3.12 35.29 -27.17
C GLN A 7 -3.04 34.20 -26.10
N ALA A 8 -4.04 33.32 -26.09
CA ALA A 8 -3.98 32.08 -25.32
C ALA A 8 -2.82 31.24 -25.87
N ALA A 9 -1.78 31.06 -25.07
CA ALA A 9 -0.72 30.11 -25.33
C ALA A 9 -1.33 28.72 -25.45
N SER A 10 -1.41 28.21 -26.68
CA SER A 10 -1.76 26.83 -26.96
C SER A 10 -0.65 25.95 -26.41
N ALA A 11 -0.84 25.49 -25.16
CA ALA A 11 -0.07 24.40 -24.60
C ALA A 11 -0.35 23.18 -25.47
N LYS A 12 0.55 22.90 -26.42
CA LYS A 12 0.59 21.62 -27.13
C LYS A 12 0.72 20.53 -26.06
N ALA A 13 -0.41 19.93 -25.68
CA ALA A 13 -0.42 18.68 -24.94
C ALA A 13 0.43 17.71 -25.75
N LYS A 14 1.61 17.36 -25.22
CA LYS A 14 2.46 16.31 -25.79
C LYS A 14 1.58 15.06 -25.83
N GLN A 15 1.16 14.70 -27.04
CA GLN A 15 0.43 13.49 -27.32
C GLN A 15 1.38 12.35 -26.91
N ILE A 16 1.17 11.79 -25.73
CA ILE A 16 1.94 10.65 -25.23
C ILE A 16 1.70 9.54 -26.24
N GLN A 17 2.78 9.10 -26.91
CA GLN A 17 2.65 8.05 -27.90
C GLN A 17 2.24 6.75 -27.18
N PRO A 18 1.21 6.03 -27.64
CA PRO A 18 0.66 4.86 -26.95
C PRO A 18 1.68 3.71 -26.79
N HIS A 19 2.78 3.75 -27.55
CA HIS A 19 3.85 2.76 -27.50
C HIS A 19 4.74 2.87 -26.24
N THR A 20 4.80 4.05 -25.60
CA THR A 20 5.60 4.24 -24.37
C THR A 20 4.79 3.94 -23.12
N LEU A 21 3.48 4.21 -23.15
CA LEU A 21 2.59 4.04 -22.00
C LEU A 21 2.55 2.60 -21.50
N GLY A 22 2.54 1.60 -22.39
CA GLY A 22 2.58 0.19 -22.01
C GLY A 22 3.85 -0.22 -21.25
N LYS A 23 5.02 0.34 -21.61
CA LYS A 23 6.28 0.08 -20.90
C LYS A 23 6.31 0.77 -19.54
N ASP A 24 5.81 2.00 -19.49
CA ASP A 24 5.73 2.79 -18.25
C ASP A 24 4.76 2.12 -17.25
N ILE A 25 3.64 1.58 -17.74
CA ILE A 25 2.68 0.82 -16.92
C ILE A 25 3.31 -0.47 -16.37
N GLN A 26 4.06 -1.20 -17.19
CA GLN A 26 4.75 -2.43 -16.75
C GLN A 26 5.80 -2.14 -15.67
N GLN A 27 6.66 -1.14 -15.89
CA GLN A 27 7.67 -0.73 -14.90
C GLN A 27 7.03 -0.26 -13.60
N THR A 28 5.98 0.58 -13.70
CA THR A 28 5.27 1.06 -12.51
C THR A 28 4.58 -0.09 -11.75
N SER A 29 4.01 -1.07 -12.46
CA SER A 29 3.41 -2.25 -11.85
C SER A 29 4.45 -3.07 -11.09
N GLN A 30 5.64 -3.25 -11.68
CA GLN A 30 6.72 -4.01 -11.05
C GLN A 30 7.19 -3.36 -9.73
N ILE A 31 7.42 -2.04 -9.73
CA ILE A 31 7.75 -1.29 -8.51
C ILE A 31 6.65 -1.45 -7.45
N ARG A 32 5.37 -1.45 -7.86
CA ARG A 32 4.26 -1.61 -6.92
C ARG A 32 4.15 -3.00 -6.32
N PHE A 33 4.52 -4.06 -7.07
CA PHE A 33 4.64 -5.40 -6.51
C PHE A 33 5.78 -5.48 -5.49
N GLU A 34 6.93 -4.86 -5.78
CA GLU A 34 8.02 -4.77 -4.81
C GLU A 34 7.60 -4.04 -3.52
N LEU A 35 6.84 -2.95 -3.64
CA LEU A 35 6.28 -2.23 -2.49
C LEU A 35 5.25 -3.06 -1.71
N LEU A 36 4.43 -3.88 -2.39
CA LEU A 36 3.52 -4.81 -1.72
C LEU A 36 4.30 -5.85 -0.91
N ASP A 37 5.35 -6.42 -1.46
CA ASP A 37 6.19 -7.40 -0.76
C ASP A 37 6.87 -6.76 0.45
N GLN A 38 7.39 -5.53 0.31
CA GLN A 38 7.98 -4.78 1.41
C GLN A 38 6.97 -4.53 2.53
N GLU A 39 5.77 -4.04 2.20
CA GLU A 39 4.77 -3.73 3.22
C GLU A 39 4.19 -4.99 3.87
N THR A 40 4.14 -6.10 3.12
CA THR A 40 3.76 -7.41 3.68
C THR A 40 4.79 -7.93 4.66
N ASN A 41 6.08 -7.83 4.34
CA ASN A 41 7.17 -8.23 5.26
C ASN A 41 7.16 -7.38 6.53
N LYS A 42 6.98 -6.06 6.38
CA LYS A 42 6.82 -5.15 7.53
C LYS A 42 5.63 -5.54 8.40
N LEU A 43 4.50 -5.90 7.82
CA LEU A 43 3.33 -6.37 8.57
C LEU A 43 3.65 -7.61 9.41
N ILE A 44 4.40 -8.57 8.84
CA ILE A 44 4.86 -9.78 9.54
C ILE A 44 5.73 -9.42 10.75
N ASP A 45 6.68 -8.49 10.57
CA ASP A 45 7.58 -8.04 11.64
C ASP A 45 6.82 -7.33 12.77
N LEU A 46 5.83 -6.49 12.41
CA LEU A 46 4.98 -5.80 13.37
C LEU A 46 4.11 -6.77 14.18
N PHE A 47 3.53 -7.79 13.53
CA PHE A 47 2.80 -8.85 14.23
C PHE A 47 3.72 -9.67 15.15
N GLY A 48 4.95 -9.96 14.72
CA GLY A 48 5.96 -10.60 15.57
C GLY A 48 6.25 -9.78 16.83
N SER A 49 6.53 -8.49 16.65
CA SER A 49 6.79 -7.54 17.74
C SER A 49 5.62 -7.40 18.71
N LEU A 50 4.38 -7.38 18.19
CA LEU A 50 3.17 -7.32 18.99
C LEU A 50 2.98 -8.59 19.84
N VAL A 51 3.25 -9.77 19.27
CA VAL A 51 3.17 -11.05 19.98
C VAL A 51 4.22 -11.11 21.09
N GLU A 52 5.44 -10.64 20.85
CA GLU A 52 6.50 -10.58 21.86
C GLU A 52 6.13 -9.63 23.00
N ALA A 53 5.69 -8.41 22.69
CA ALA A 53 5.23 -7.44 23.70
C ALA A 53 4.05 -7.98 24.52
N SER A 54 3.16 -8.76 23.91
CA SER A 54 2.05 -9.40 24.63
C SER A 54 2.47 -10.52 25.57
N LYS A 55 3.56 -11.25 25.27
CA LYS A 55 4.06 -12.34 26.14
C LYS A 55 4.68 -11.80 27.43
N VAL A 56 5.43 -10.70 27.34
CA VAL A 56 6.07 -10.05 28.50
C VAL A 56 5.02 -9.64 29.55
N ARG A 57 3.88 -9.13 29.10
CA ARG A 57 2.77 -8.75 29.99
C ARG A 57 2.19 -9.91 30.79
N THR A 58 2.02 -11.09 30.17
CA THR A 58 1.45 -12.27 30.86
C THR A 58 2.35 -12.80 31.97
N MET A 59 3.68 -12.76 31.78
CA MET A 59 4.62 -13.23 32.81
C MET A 59 4.72 -12.29 34.01
N ASN A 60 4.56 -10.98 33.79
CA ASN A 60 4.62 -9.99 34.87
C ASN A 60 3.37 -9.99 35.79
N ASP A 61 2.19 -10.28 35.24
CA ASP A 61 0.94 -10.29 36.00
C ASP A 61 0.82 -11.53 36.92
N ASP A 62 1.29 -12.70 36.47
CA ASP A 62 1.29 -13.94 37.26
C ASP A 62 2.22 -13.87 38.48
N ASP A 63 3.38 -13.23 38.31
CA ASP A 63 4.42 -13.10 39.34
C ASP A 63 3.99 -12.16 40.50
N ILE A 64 3.10 -11.19 40.20
CA ILE A 64 2.47 -10.31 41.20
C ILE A 64 1.37 -11.05 41.98
N GLY A 65 0.62 -11.92 41.30
CA GLY A 65 -0.43 -12.74 41.90
C GLY A 65 0.10 -13.71 42.96
N GLU A 66 1.26 -14.32 42.70
CA GLU A 66 1.86 -15.31 43.58
C GLU A 66 2.54 -14.66 44.81
N LYS A 67 3.27 -13.55 44.63
CA LYS A 67 3.88 -12.79 45.74
C LYS A 67 2.85 -12.21 46.71
N LYS A 68 1.66 -11.80 46.23
CA LYS A 68 0.54 -11.36 47.11
C LYS A 68 -0.07 -12.52 47.91
N ARG A 69 -0.10 -13.73 47.35
CA ARG A 69 -0.65 -14.93 48.03
C ARG A 69 0.29 -15.45 49.13
N GLN A 70 1.62 -15.40 48.91
CA GLN A 70 2.62 -15.76 49.93
C GLN A 70 2.51 -14.85 51.17
N LYS A 71 2.48 -13.53 50.98
CA LYS A 71 2.45 -12.53 52.07
C LYS A 71 1.18 -12.58 52.93
N LYS A 72 0.07 -13.10 52.38
CA LYS A 72 -1.20 -13.30 53.12
C LYS A 72 -1.19 -14.55 54.02
N LYS A 73 -0.37 -15.56 53.68
CA LYS A 73 -0.15 -16.73 54.56
C LYS A 73 0.77 -16.38 55.73
N ASP A 74 1.81 -15.57 55.51
CA ASP A 74 2.77 -15.20 56.57
C ASP A 74 2.16 -14.27 57.64
N ARG A 75 1.20 -13.41 57.26
CA ARG A 75 0.50 -12.51 58.20
C ARG A 75 -0.50 -13.21 59.13
N LYS A 76 -0.87 -14.47 58.86
CA LYS A 76 -1.74 -15.25 59.76
C LYS A 76 -0.99 -16.00 60.86
N GLY A 77 0.35 -15.99 60.85
CA GLY A 77 1.16 -16.86 61.73
C GLY A 77 1.98 -16.16 62.82
N ARG A 78 2.05 -14.83 62.91
CA ARG A 78 2.92 -14.16 63.91
C ARG A 78 2.20 -13.02 64.62
N GLY A 79 1.74 -13.31 65.84
CA GLY A 79 1.51 -12.29 66.84
C GLY A 79 2.83 -11.66 67.28
N ARG A 80 2.75 -10.36 67.63
CA ARG A 80 3.70 -9.56 68.42
C ARG A 80 5.19 -9.81 68.15
N ASP A 81 5.83 -8.89 67.42
CA ASP A 81 6.68 -7.87 68.05
C ASP A 81 7.17 -6.84 67.03
N LYS A 82 7.27 -5.60 67.49
CA LYS A 82 7.60 -4.40 66.71
C LYS A 82 9.10 -4.28 66.51
N LYS A 83 9.56 -4.31 65.26
CA LYS A 83 10.56 -3.37 64.72
C LYS A 83 10.52 -3.45 63.20
N SER A 84 9.83 -2.50 62.58
CA SER A 84 9.73 -2.36 61.14
C SER A 84 11.01 -1.75 60.59
N GLU A 85 11.90 -2.59 60.07
CA GLU A 85 12.79 -2.19 58.97
C GLU A 85 11.90 -1.98 57.75
N ALA A 86 11.68 -0.70 57.43
CA ALA A 86 11.12 -0.30 56.15
C ALA A 86 12.20 -0.56 55.10
N ILE A 87 12.21 -1.78 54.56
CA ILE A 87 12.94 -2.10 53.33
C ILE A 87 12.33 -1.22 52.24
N ASP A 88 13.19 -0.47 51.54
CA ASP A 88 12.89 0.41 50.41
C ASP A 88 12.06 -0.33 49.35
N LEU A 89 10.73 -0.32 49.53
CA LEU A 89 9.76 -0.91 48.59
C LEU A 89 9.41 0.06 47.44
N GLU A 90 9.87 1.32 47.54
CA GLU A 90 9.55 2.37 46.57
C GLU A 90 10.35 2.20 45.27
N ASP A 91 11.64 1.84 45.33
CA ASP A 91 12.46 1.70 44.11
C ASP A 91 12.01 0.53 43.20
N VAL A 92 11.72 -0.64 43.76
CA VAL A 92 11.32 -1.83 42.96
C VAL A 92 9.92 -1.70 42.35
N THR A 93 9.06 -0.83 42.89
CA THR A 93 7.70 -0.63 42.36
C THR A 93 7.63 0.44 41.28
N VAL A 94 8.57 1.39 41.25
CA VAL A 94 8.69 2.39 40.20
C VAL A 94 9.19 1.76 38.91
N ASP A 95 10.24 0.93 38.96
CA ASP A 95 10.83 0.28 37.78
C ASP A 95 9.85 -0.65 37.05
N LYS A 96 9.02 -1.40 37.77
CA LYS A 96 8.02 -2.28 37.14
C LYS A 96 6.84 -1.53 36.56
N LYS A 97 6.53 -0.34 37.09
CA LYS A 97 5.43 0.49 36.58
C LYS A 97 5.83 1.17 35.27
N THR A 98 7.07 1.64 35.18
CA THR A 98 7.62 2.26 33.96
C THR A 98 7.80 1.23 32.84
N GLU A 99 8.20 -0.01 33.14
CA GLU A 99 8.24 -1.11 32.15
C GLU A 99 6.84 -1.43 31.58
N ASN A 100 5.83 -1.56 32.44
CA ASN A 100 4.45 -1.83 31.99
C ASN A 100 3.86 -0.68 31.14
N GLU A 101 4.19 0.57 31.46
CA GLU A 101 3.78 1.74 30.66
C GLU A 101 4.49 1.75 29.30
N LYS A 102 5.77 1.38 29.24
CA LYS A 102 6.53 1.24 28.00
C LYS A 102 5.96 0.14 27.11
N ASP A 103 5.61 -1.01 27.67
CA ASP A 103 5.02 -2.13 26.94
C ASP A 103 3.62 -1.78 26.40
N ALA A 104 2.81 -1.08 27.18
CA ALA A 104 1.50 -0.60 26.74
C ALA A 104 1.62 0.41 25.58
N LEU A 105 2.61 1.31 25.65
CA LEU A 105 2.90 2.25 24.57
C LEU A 105 3.39 1.52 23.31
N GLN A 106 4.26 0.52 23.46
CA GLN A 106 4.76 -0.28 22.34
C GLN A 106 3.64 -1.05 21.65
N ILE A 107 2.72 -1.66 22.41
CA ILE A 107 1.53 -2.32 21.86
C ILE A 107 0.65 -1.33 21.08
N ALA A 108 0.44 -0.13 21.62
CA ALA A 108 -0.36 0.90 20.97
C ALA A 108 0.28 1.37 19.64
N VAL A 109 1.60 1.61 19.64
CA VAL A 109 2.36 1.99 18.44
C VAL A 109 2.31 0.87 17.40
N CYS A 110 2.66 -0.37 17.77
CA CYS A 110 2.62 -1.50 16.84
C CYS A 110 1.21 -1.71 16.26
N SER A 111 0.16 -1.56 17.08
CA SER A 111 -1.22 -1.68 16.60
C SER A 111 -1.58 -0.60 15.58
N SER A 112 -1.15 0.65 15.81
CA SER A 112 -1.34 1.74 14.86
C SER A 112 -0.57 1.51 13.57
N GLU A 113 0.67 1.02 13.65
CA GLU A 113 1.50 0.74 12.48
C GLU A 113 0.94 -0.42 11.64
N ILE A 114 0.37 -1.45 12.27
CA ILE A 114 -0.32 -2.55 11.57
C ILE A 114 -1.51 -2.01 10.76
N VAL A 115 -2.32 -1.13 11.35
CA VAL A 115 -3.46 -0.52 10.64
C VAL A 115 -2.94 0.29 9.45
N HIS A 116 -1.91 1.10 9.65
CA HIS A 116 -1.32 1.91 8.59
C HIS A 116 -0.74 1.05 7.44
N SER A 117 -0.07 -0.05 7.77
CA SER A 117 0.42 -1.01 6.77
C SER A 117 -0.74 -1.67 6.00
N CYS A 118 -1.84 -2.01 6.67
CA CYS A 118 -3.05 -2.52 6.00
C CYS A 118 -3.65 -1.48 5.03
N GLU A 119 -3.74 -0.21 5.44
CA GLU A 119 -4.22 0.88 4.59
C GLU A 119 -3.33 1.07 3.36
N THR A 120 -2.01 1.00 3.55
CA THR A 120 -1.02 1.10 2.47
C THR A 120 -1.16 -0.04 1.48
N LEU A 121 -1.32 -1.28 1.96
CA LEU A 121 -1.59 -2.46 1.11
C LEU A 121 -2.89 -2.31 0.30
N LEU A 122 -3.96 -1.81 0.93
CA LEU A 122 -5.23 -1.53 0.23
C LEU A 122 -5.06 -0.48 -0.87
N GLN A 123 -4.27 0.56 -0.61
CA GLN A 123 -3.98 1.58 -1.61
C GLN A 123 -3.18 1.01 -2.78
N LEU A 124 -2.09 0.29 -2.51
CA LEU A 124 -1.23 -0.31 -3.54
C LEU A 124 -2.01 -1.31 -4.42
N THR A 125 -2.87 -2.14 -3.82
CA THR A 125 -3.71 -3.08 -4.56
C THR A 125 -4.77 -2.38 -5.42
N ALA A 126 -5.42 -1.33 -4.91
CA ALA A 126 -6.37 -0.52 -5.68
C ALA A 126 -5.68 0.18 -6.86
N GLU A 127 -4.47 0.67 -6.64
CA GLU A 127 -3.63 1.32 -7.64
C GLU A 127 -3.20 0.37 -8.76
N LEU A 128 -2.79 -0.85 -8.44
CA LEU A 128 -2.51 -1.91 -9.40
C LEU A 128 -3.75 -2.27 -10.22
N LYS A 129 -4.90 -2.48 -9.56
CA LYS A 129 -6.17 -2.76 -10.24
C LYS A 129 -6.54 -1.67 -11.25
N ARG A 130 -6.37 -0.40 -10.87
CA ARG A 130 -6.62 0.75 -11.75
C ARG A 130 -5.70 0.74 -12.97
N GLN A 131 -4.42 0.42 -12.79
CA GLN A 131 -3.46 0.33 -13.90
C GLN A 131 -3.79 -0.81 -14.87
N TYR A 132 -4.17 -1.98 -14.36
CA TYR A 132 -4.62 -3.09 -15.21
C TYR A 132 -5.81 -2.70 -16.08
N LEU A 133 -6.81 -2.02 -15.49
CA LEU A 133 -7.96 -1.53 -16.24
C LEU A 133 -7.55 -0.54 -17.33
N LEU A 134 -6.67 0.41 -17.02
CA LEU A 134 -6.15 1.39 -17.99
C LEU A 134 -5.43 0.69 -19.16
N PHE A 135 -4.60 -0.31 -18.85
CA PHE A 135 -3.89 -1.09 -19.85
C PHE A 135 -4.87 -1.86 -20.77
N ASP A 136 -5.91 -2.49 -20.20
CA ASP A 136 -6.92 -3.18 -20.99
C ASP A 136 -7.70 -2.24 -21.91
N PHE A 137 -8.05 -1.04 -21.42
CA PHE A 137 -8.69 -0.01 -22.25
C PHE A 137 -7.79 0.44 -23.41
N GLU A 138 -6.50 0.67 -23.15
CA GLU A 138 -5.54 1.04 -24.18
C GLU A 138 -5.36 -0.06 -25.23
N ARG A 139 -5.30 -1.32 -24.79
CA ARG A 139 -5.21 -2.49 -25.69
C ARG A 139 -6.44 -2.63 -26.57
N LEU A 140 -7.63 -2.44 -26.00
CA LEU A 140 -8.90 -2.46 -26.73
C LEU A 140 -9.00 -1.32 -27.75
N ASN A 141 -8.58 -0.11 -27.37
CA ASN A 141 -8.57 1.05 -28.27
C ASN A 141 -7.59 0.85 -29.42
N SER A 142 -6.38 0.36 -29.16
CA SER A 142 -5.38 0.06 -30.17
C SER A 142 -5.90 -0.98 -31.17
N SER A 143 -6.53 -2.06 -30.68
CA SER A 143 -7.13 -3.10 -31.54
C SER A 143 -8.25 -2.55 -32.44
N ARG A 144 -9.09 -1.64 -31.91
CA ARG A 144 -10.14 -0.98 -32.71
C ARG A 144 -9.55 -0.07 -33.78
N GLU A 145 -8.52 0.71 -33.43
CA GLU A 145 -7.86 1.61 -34.36
C GLU A 145 -7.15 0.84 -35.49
N ASP A 146 -6.49 -0.27 -35.17
CA ASP A 146 -5.83 -1.13 -36.15
C ASP A 146 -6.82 -1.77 -37.12
N LYS A 147 -7.96 -2.27 -36.61
CA LYS A 147 -9.05 -2.75 -37.47
C LYS A 147 -9.57 -1.65 -38.38
N ALA A 148 -9.81 -0.44 -37.84
CA ALA A 148 -10.26 0.71 -38.63
C ALA A 148 -9.25 1.10 -39.72
N LYS A 149 -7.95 1.08 -39.42
CA LYS A 149 -6.87 1.30 -40.40
C LYS A 149 -6.88 0.21 -41.47
N GLN A 150 -7.09 -1.05 -41.09
CA GLN A 150 -7.15 -2.16 -42.03
C GLN A 150 -8.34 -2.02 -43.00
N TYR A 151 -9.53 -1.64 -42.50
CA TYR A 151 -10.70 -1.38 -43.35
C TYR A 151 -10.46 -0.21 -44.32
N ARG A 152 -9.87 0.91 -43.85
CA ARG A 152 -9.51 2.03 -44.74
C ARG A 152 -8.52 1.61 -45.83
N ARG A 153 -7.49 0.82 -45.49
CA ARG A 153 -6.52 0.30 -46.46
C ARG A 153 -7.19 -0.61 -47.49
N LYS A 154 -8.11 -1.49 -47.07
CA LYS A 154 -8.88 -2.34 -47.99
C LYS A 154 -9.77 -1.51 -48.92
N ALA A 155 -10.53 -0.57 -48.38
CA ALA A 155 -11.41 0.31 -49.17
C ALA A 155 -10.62 1.14 -50.20
N ASN A 156 -9.44 1.64 -49.84
CA ASN A 156 -8.60 2.40 -50.76
C ASN A 156 -8.05 1.51 -51.89
N ARG A 157 -7.64 0.26 -51.60
CA ARG A 157 -7.20 -0.69 -52.63
C ARG A 157 -8.34 -1.06 -53.60
N THR A 158 -9.57 -1.19 -53.11
CA THR A 158 -10.73 -1.47 -53.97
C THR A 158 -10.99 -0.29 -54.92
N LYS A 159 -10.93 0.95 -54.42
CA LYS A 159 -11.07 2.15 -55.25
C LYS A 159 -9.96 2.27 -56.30
N GLU A 160 -8.71 2.00 -55.93
CA GLU A 160 -7.58 2.00 -56.87
C GLU A 160 -7.78 0.98 -58.00
N ASN A 161 -8.24 -0.24 -57.68
CA ASN A 161 -8.53 -1.27 -58.68
C ASN A 161 -9.72 -0.91 -59.58
N GLU A 162 -10.76 -0.27 -59.05
CA GLU A 162 -11.90 0.21 -59.84
C GLU A 162 -11.47 1.34 -60.80
N THR A 163 -10.64 2.29 -60.35
CA THR A 163 -10.09 3.33 -61.21
C THR A 163 -9.14 2.78 -62.29
N PHE A 164 -8.35 1.76 -61.97
CA PHE A 164 -7.47 1.10 -62.93
C PHE A 164 -8.25 0.35 -64.02
N ASN A 165 -9.34 -0.34 -63.64
CA ASN A 165 -10.21 -0.99 -64.62
C ASN A 165 -10.98 0.03 -65.49
N ALA A 166 -11.45 1.14 -64.92
CA ALA A 166 -12.14 2.18 -65.70
C ALA A 166 -11.23 2.81 -66.76
N THR A 167 -9.98 3.13 -66.40
CA THR A 167 -8.99 3.70 -67.34
C THR A 167 -8.44 2.72 -68.36
N SER A 168 -8.52 1.40 -68.09
CA SER A 168 -8.14 0.36 -69.05
C SER A 168 -9.17 0.19 -70.17
N VAL A 169 -10.47 0.35 -69.86
CA VAL A 169 -11.55 0.22 -70.85
C VAL A 169 -11.57 1.42 -71.81
N ASP A 170 -11.23 2.62 -71.33
CA ASP A 170 -11.17 3.85 -72.14
C ASP A 170 -9.98 3.90 -73.13
N ASN A 171 -8.99 3.00 -73.00
CA ASN A 171 -7.82 2.92 -73.90
C ASN A 171 -7.95 1.85 -75.00
N ILE A 172 -9.10 1.18 -75.12
CA ILE A 172 -9.33 0.09 -76.10
C ILE A 172 -10.20 0.56 -77.30
N PHE A 173 -10.68 1.81 -77.30
CA PHE A 173 -11.42 2.40 -78.42
C PHE A 173 -10.67 3.55 -79.08
#